data_AF-A0A1I1T3N8-F1
#
_entry.id   AF-A0A1I1T3N8-F1
#
_cell.length_a   1.000
_cell.length_b   1.000
_cell.length_c   1.000
_cell.angle_alpha   90.00
_cell.angle_beta   90.00
_cell.angle_gamma   90.00
#
_symmetry.space_group_name_H-M   'P 1'
#
loop_
_entity.id
_entity.type
_entity.pdbx_description
1 polymer ?
#
loop_
_entity_poly.entity_id
_entity_poly.type
_entity_poly.pdbx_seq_one_letter_code
_entity_poly.pdbx_strand_id
1 'polypeptide(L)'
;LLNDSLKQLRAAGLLASAPAGIALVSGADLQTSAANHLIATAGGSADISAVKRFTVAAGEAVSLFAQKLGMKLFAARGKVEIQAQSDELQLAALKDVTISSTDGKVVLTADKEVWIGAGGSYIRITGERIENVTLGDIAEKCASWDKHAPGAKLIPPQQLPRTACKSCLIDAMRSGQFGIYIK
;
A
#
# COMPACT_ATOMS: atom_id res chain seq x y z
N LEU A 1 23.85 -22.65 0.89
CA LEU A 1 24.66 -21.41 1.01
C LEU A 1 24.82 -20.97 2.46
N LEU A 2 23.79 -20.50 3.20
CA LEU A 2 23.97 -20.13 4.62
C LEU A 2 24.39 -21.32 5.52
N ASN A 3 23.93 -22.51 5.18
CA ASN A 3 24.09 -23.72 6.00
C ASN A 3 25.51 -24.33 5.94
N ASP A 4 26.21 -24.27 4.80
CA ASP A 4 27.49 -24.97 4.64
C ASP A 4 28.70 -24.17 5.15
N SER A 5 28.62 -22.83 5.11
CA SER A 5 29.68 -21.95 5.65
C SER A 5 29.68 -21.91 7.18
N LEU A 6 28.50 -21.99 7.82
CA LEU A 6 28.34 -21.86 9.28
C LEU A 6 28.44 -23.19 10.03
N LYS A 7 28.14 -24.34 9.40
CA LYS A 7 28.19 -25.68 10.03
C LYS A 7 29.55 -26.05 10.64
N GLN A 8 30.63 -25.42 10.20
CA GLN A 8 31.98 -25.61 10.73
C GLN A 8 32.80 -24.30 10.78
N LEU A 9 32.15 -23.13 10.67
CA LEU A 9 32.83 -21.83 10.52
C LEU A 9 33.95 -21.87 9.45
N ARG A 10 33.69 -22.47 8.29
CA ARG A 10 34.69 -22.62 7.20
C ARG A 10 35.12 -21.28 6.59
N ALA A 11 34.47 -20.19 6.99
CA ALA A 11 34.83 -18.82 6.69
C ALA A 11 34.66 -17.96 7.96
N ALA A 12 35.33 -16.80 8.00
CA ALA A 12 35.21 -15.86 9.11
C ALA A 12 33.77 -15.36 9.26
N GLY A 13 33.13 -15.72 10.37
CA GLY A 13 31.74 -15.36 10.67
C GLY A 13 31.41 -15.57 12.15
N LEU A 14 30.25 -15.05 12.57
CA LEU A 14 29.74 -15.19 13.93
C LEU A 14 28.48 -16.06 13.90
N LEU A 15 28.45 -17.08 14.77
CA LEU A 15 27.26 -17.86 15.06
C LEU A 15 26.92 -17.72 16.55
N ALA A 16 25.78 -17.12 16.85
CA ALA A 16 25.24 -17.07 18.20
C ALA A 16 24.02 -18.00 18.30
N SER A 17 24.04 -18.93 19.26
CA SER A 17 22.94 -19.85 19.53
C SER A 17 22.74 -19.99 21.03
N ALA A 18 21.51 -19.76 21.49
CA ALA A 18 21.12 -19.91 22.88
C ALA A 18 19.70 -20.48 22.94
N PRO A 19 19.51 -21.74 23.35
CA PRO A 19 18.20 -22.39 23.40
C PRO A 19 17.16 -21.65 24.27
N ALA A 20 17.62 -20.92 25.28
CA ALA A 20 16.78 -20.11 26.16
C ALA A 20 16.54 -18.68 25.63
N GLY A 21 17.26 -18.23 24.60
CA GLY A 21 17.07 -16.93 23.96
C GLY A 21 18.32 -16.04 23.88
N ILE A 22 18.23 -14.99 23.05
CA ILE A 22 19.25 -13.95 22.83
C ILE A 22 18.55 -12.59 22.93
N ALA A 23 19.15 -11.62 23.61
CA ALA A 23 18.68 -10.24 23.63
C ALA A 23 19.79 -9.31 23.13
N LEU A 24 19.44 -8.43 22.18
CA LEU A 24 20.32 -7.37 21.66
C LEU A 24 19.70 -6.02 22.04
N VAL A 25 20.40 -5.25 22.87
CA VAL A 25 19.91 -3.97 23.41
C VAL A 25 21.00 -2.91 23.30
N SER A 26 20.60 -1.66 23.03
CA SER A 26 21.47 -0.49 22.98
C SER A 26 20.80 0.67 23.72
N GLY A 27 21.58 1.46 24.47
CA GLY A 27 21.11 2.71 25.08
C GLY A 27 21.06 3.89 24.10
N ALA A 28 21.65 3.71 22.91
CA ALA A 28 21.64 4.66 21.81
C ALA A 28 21.13 3.94 20.55
N ASP A 29 21.94 3.84 19.50
CA ASP A 29 21.54 3.26 18.22
C ASP A 29 21.89 1.77 18.11
N LEU A 30 21.12 1.04 17.30
CA LEU A 30 21.40 -0.34 16.89
C LEU A 30 21.21 -0.43 15.37
N GLN A 31 22.29 -0.77 14.65
CA GLN A 31 22.27 -0.92 13.19
C GLN A 31 22.58 -2.37 12.80
N THR A 32 21.73 -2.92 11.92
CA THR A 32 21.94 -4.23 11.29
C THR A 32 21.95 -4.05 9.78
N SER A 33 23.02 -4.46 9.11
CA SER A 33 23.19 -4.33 7.67
C SER A 33 23.88 -5.56 7.08
N ALA A 34 23.49 -5.97 5.88
CA ALA A 34 24.19 -6.99 5.10
C ALA A 34 24.34 -6.54 3.65
N ALA A 35 25.44 -6.91 3.01
CA ALA A 35 25.71 -6.56 1.62
C ALA A 35 24.75 -7.25 0.62
N ASN A 36 24.23 -8.43 0.99
CA ASN A 36 23.39 -9.24 0.12
C ASN A 36 21.98 -9.40 0.69
N HIS A 37 21.82 -10.15 1.79
CA HIS A 37 20.51 -10.50 2.32
C HIS A 37 20.45 -10.36 3.85
N LEU A 38 19.37 -9.77 4.34
CA LEU A 38 18.94 -9.82 5.74
C LEU A 38 17.70 -10.71 5.83
N ILE A 39 17.74 -11.72 6.69
CA ILE A 39 16.64 -12.68 6.87
C ILE A 39 16.31 -12.73 8.36
N ALA A 40 15.05 -12.52 8.70
CA ALA A 40 14.52 -12.67 10.05
C ALA A 40 13.35 -13.64 10.01
N THR A 41 13.45 -14.73 10.77
CA THR A 41 12.46 -15.81 10.77
C THR A 41 12.10 -16.15 12.22
N ALA A 42 10.81 -16.21 12.52
CA ALA A 42 10.29 -16.61 13.81
C ALA A 42 9.32 -17.79 13.63
N GLY A 43 9.42 -18.79 14.51
CA GLY A 43 8.44 -19.90 14.55
C GLY A 43 7.12 -19.50 15.23
N GLY A 44 7.14 -18.44 16.04
CA GLY A 44 5.98 -17.81 16.68
C GLY A 44 5.58 -16.51 15.98
N SER A 45 5.64 -15.39 16.70
CA SER A 45 5.39 -14.04 16.17
C SER A 45 6.69 -13.29 15.87
N ALA A 46 6.60 -12.28 15.01
CA ALA A 46 7.63 -11.26 14.83
C ALA A 46 6.99 -9.89 15.08
N ASP A 47 7.40 -9.22 16.15
CA ASP A 47 6.84 -7.95 16.60
C ASP A 47 7.87 -6.84 16.42
N ILE A 48 7.54 -5.85 15.59
CA ILE A 48 8.41 -4.69 15.30
C ILE A 48 7.63 -3.43 15.66
N SER A 49 8.19 -2.63 16.57
CA SER A 49 7.53 -1.45 17.13
C SER A 49 8.47 -0.26 17.15
N ALA A 50 7.92 0.94 16.90
CA ALA A 50 8.65 2.20 16.99
C ALA A 50 7.76 3.28 17.61
N VAL A 51 8.32 4.07 18.53
CA VAL A 51 7.57 5.12 19.24
C VAL A 51 7.28 6.32 18.34
N LYS A 52 8.24 6.68 17.45
CA LYS A 52 8.12 7.87 16.61
C LYS A 52 7.72 7.53 15.18
N ARG A 53 8.49 6.67 14.50
CA ARG A 53 8.32 6.40 13.07
C ARG A 53 8.76 4.97 12.75
N PHE A 54 7.96 4.30 11.94
CA PHE A 54 8.32 3.07 11.25
C PHE A 54 8.34 3.36 9.74
N THR A 55 9.39 2.94 9.03
CA THR A 55 9.55 3.21 7.60
C THR A 55 10.12 1.96 6.93
N VAL A 56 9.51 1.57 5.82
CA VAL A 56 9.92 0.44 4.98
C VAL A 56 10.11 0.98 3.58
N ALA A 57 11.28 0.74 3.00
CA ALA A 57 11.60 1.08 1.62
C ALA A 57 12.31 -0.09 0.97
N ALA A 58 11.98 -0.38 -0.28
CA ALA A 58 12.62 -1.41 -1.09
C ALA A 58 12.88 -0.85 -2.49
N GLY A 59 14.02 -1.22 -3.09
CA GLY A 59 14.37 -0.79 -4.45
C GLY A 59 13.58 -1.48 -5.56
N GLU A 60 12.98 -2.64 -5.25
CA GLU A 60 12.27 -3.46 -6.23
C GLU A 60 10.81 -3.70 -5.81
N ALA A 61 10.57 -4.38 -4.68
CA ALA A 61 9.20 -4.71 -4.25
C ALA A 61 9.08 -4.83 -2.73
N VAL A 62 7.86 -4.56 -2.24
CA VAL A 62 7.40 -4.92 -0.88
C VAL A 62 6.25 -5.91 -1.03
N SER A 63 6.35 -7.07 -0.39
CA SER A 63 5.31 -8.10 -0.39
C SER A 63 4.92 -8.46 1.04
N LEU A 64 3.61 -8.44 1.31
CA LEU A 64 3.02 -8.76 2.62
C LEU A 64 1.94 -9.81 2.42
N PHE A 65 2.01 -10.90 3.17
CA PHE A 65 1.11 -12.03 3.02
C PHE A 65 0.68 -12.57 4.38
N ALA A 66 -0.63 -12.81 4.54
CA ALA A 66 -1.21 -13.42 5.73
C ALA A 66 -2.09 -14.60 5.32
N GLN A 67 -1.80 -15.79 5.85
CA GLN A 67 -2.45 -17.02 5.40
C GLN A 67 -3.83 -17.28 6.03
N LYS A 68 -4.02 -16.96 7.32
CA LYS A 68 -5.19 -17.42 8.09
C LYS A 68 -6.07 -16.31 8.65
N LEU A 69 -5.47 -15.29 9.28
CA LEU A 69 -6.20 -14.27 10.05
C LEU A 69 -6.34 -12.92 9.33
N GLY A 70 -5.87 -12.82 8.09
CA GLY A 70 -5.94 -11.61 7.27
C GLY A 70 -4.97 -10.51 7.70
N MET A 71 -5.17 -9.31 7.15
CA MET A 71 -4.36 -8.12 7.40
C MET A 71 -5.24 -6.98 7.94
N LYS A 72 -4.66 -6.13 8.78
CA LYS A 72 -5.31 -4.95 9.34
C LYS A 72 -4.35 -3.76 9.26
N LEU A 73 -4.81 -2.64 8.71
CA LEU A 73 -4.05 -1.40 8.61
C LEU A 73 -4.90 -0.27 9.20
N PHE A 74 -4.40 0.35 10.27
CA PHE A 74 -5.13 1.39 10.99
C PHE A 74 -4.25 2.62 11.21
N ALA A 75 -4.84 3.80 11.08
CA ALA A 75 -4.28 5.05 11.57
C ALA A 75 -5.25 5.64 12.59
N ALA A 76 -4.83 5.75 13.86
CA ALA A 76 -5.68 6.34 14.90
C ALA A 76 -5.94 7.84 14.67
N ARG A 77 -4.95 8.52 14.07
CA ARG A 77 -5.02 9.90 13.59
C ARG A 77 -4.16 10.03 12.35
N GLY A 78 -4.46 11.04 11.52
CA GLY A 78 -3.74 11.29 10.28
C GLY A 78 -4.31 10.52 9.09
N LYS A 79 -3.86 10.92 7.90
CA LYS A 79 -4.32 10.38 6.61
C LYS A 79 -3.68 9.02 6.34
N VAL A 80 -4.47 8.07 5.86
CA VAL A 80 -3.95 6.87 5.17
C VAL A 80 -3.89 7.19 3.68
N GLU A 81 -2.73 6.96 3.07
CA GLU A 81 -2.49 7.23 1.66
C GLU A 81 -1.87 6.00 0.99
N ILE A 82 -2.52 5.54 -0.08
CA ILE A 82 -2.09 4.38 -0.89
C ILE A 82 -2.07 4.86 -2.33
N GLN A 83 -0.94 4.71 -3.00
CA GLN A 83 -0.73 5.17 -4.37
C GLN A 83 0.14 4.21 -5.16
N ALA A 84 -0.24 3.94 -6.40
CA ALA A 84 0.65 3.42 -7.43
C ALA A 84 1.02 4.58 -8.35
N GLN A 85 2.21 5.17 -8.17
CA GLN A 85 2.55 6.47 -8.78
C GLN A 85 2.88 6.40 -10.27
N SER A 86 3.14 5.20 -10.79
CA SER A 86 3.51 4.98 -12.19
C SER A 86 2.91 3.70 -12.78
N ASP A 87 2.00 3.03 -12.06
CA ASP A 87 1.45 1.74 -12.45
C ASP A 87 0.03 1.57 -11.86
N GLU A 88 -0.58 0.41 -12.07
CA GLU A 88 -1.92 0.08 -11.61
C GLU A 88 -2.02 -0.10 -10.08
N LEU A 89 -3.14 0.35 -9.51
CA LEU A 89 -3.58 -0.02 -8.17
C LEU A 89 -4.78 -0.96 -8.29
N GLN A 90 -4.62 -2.21 -7.83
CA GLN A 90 -5.68 -3.22 -7.85
C GLN A 90 -6.13 -3.58 -6.42
N LEU A 91 -7.45 -3.57 -6.21
CA LEU A 91 -8.09 -4.04 -4.97
C LEU A 91 -9.15 -5.07 -5.35
N ALA A 92 -9.02 -6.30 -4.82
CA ALA A 92 -9.93 -7.39 -5.11
C ALA A 92 -10.22 -8.21 -3.84
N ALA A 93 -11.44 -8.72 -3.74
CA ALA A 93 -11.87 -9.64 -2.69
C ALA A 93 -12.77 -10.72 -3.29
N LEU A 94 -12.72 -11.93 -2.73
CA LEU A 94 -13.62 -13.03 -3.12
C LEU A 94 -15.06 -12.78 -2.64
N LYS A 95 -15.20 -12.07 -1.51
CA LYS A 95 -16.48 -11.64 -0.94
C LYS A 95 -16.62 -10.13 -1.15
N ASP A 96 -17.39 -9.48 -0.29
CA ASP A 96 -17.74 -8.08 -0.43
C ASP A 96 -16.53 -7.14 -0.28
N VAL A 97 -16.56 -6.05 -1.05
CA VAL A 97 -15.71 -4.88 -0.88
C VAL A 97 -16.58 -3.74 -0.36
N THR A 98 -16.22 -3.16 0.78
CA THR A 98 -16.93 -2.01 1.38
C THR A 98 -16.04 -0.79 1.40
N ILE A 99 -16.53 0.32 0.83
CA ILE A 99 -15.89 1.64 0.85
C ILE A 99 -16.90 2.62 1.47
N SER A 100 -16.56 3.22 2.60
CA SER A 100 -17.46 4.13 3.31
C SER A 100 -16.72 5.32 3.92
N SER A 101 -17.40 6.45 4.00
CA SER A 101 -16.99 7.63 4.76
C SER A 101 -18.11 7.97 5.74
N THR A 102 -17.79 8.10 7.02
CA THR A 102 -18.80 8.29 8.08
C THR A 102 -19.23 9.74 8.22
N ASP A 103 -18.29 10.68 8.11
CA ASP A 103 -18.52 12.12 8.33
C ASP A 103 -18.08 12.97 7.12
N GLY A 104 -17.67 12.31 6.04
CA GLY A 104 -17.08 12.95 4.87
C GLY A 104 -17.76 12.55 3.57
N LYS A 105 -16.96 12.43 2.52
CA LYS A 105 -17.40 12.07 1.17
C LYS A 105 -16.55 10.96 0.60
N VAL A 106 -17.14 10.15 -0.28
CA VAL A 106 -16.42 9.26 -1.19
C VAL A 106 -16.27 9.97 -2.52
N VAL A 107 -15.06 10.04 -3.04
CA VAL A 107 -14.75 10.68 -4.34
C VAL A 107 -14.12 9.63 -5.24
N LEU A 108 -14.78 9.33 -6.36
CA LEU A 108 -14.28 8.46 -7.41
C LEU A 108 -14.08 9.33 -8.65
N THR A 109 -12.83 9.46 -9.08
CA THR A 109 -12.45 10.30 -10.22
C THR A 109 -11.47 9.54 -11.09
N ALA A 110 -11.62 9.67 -12.39
CA ALA A 110 -10.68 9.15 -13.38
C ALA A 110 -10.55 10.16 -14.52
N ASP A 111 -9.38 10.18 -15.16
CA ASP A 111 -9.14 11.02 -16.34
C ASP A 111 -9.91 10.51 -17.57
N LYS A 112 -10.03 9.19 -17.70
CA LYS A 112 -10.66 8.54 -18.85
C LYS A 112 -12.08 8.08 -18.59
N GLU A 113 -12.28 7.25 -17.56
CA GLU A 113 -13.54 6.56 -17.36
C GLU A 113 -13.73 6.11 -15.90
N VAL A 114 -14.96 6.23 -15.39
CA VAL A 114 -15.43 5.54 -14.18
C VAL A 114 -16.48 4.51 -14.58
N TRP A 115 -16.27 3.25 -14.16
CA TRP A 115 -17.16 2.12 -14.44
C TRP A 115 -17.67 1.51 -13.14
N ILE A 116 -18.99 1.40 -12.99
CA ILE A 116 -19.66 0.81 -11.82
C ILE A 116 -20.69 -0.19 -12.33
N GLY A 117 -20.50 -1.49 -12.10
CA GLY A 117 -21.40 -2.50 -12.67
C GLY A 117 -21.52 -3.78 -11.86
N ALA A 118 -22.61 -4.51 -12.12
CA ALA A 118 -22.95 -5.78 -11.51
C ALA A 118 -23.82 -6.61 -12.47
N GLY A 119 -23.49 -7.91 -12.64
CA GLY A 119 -24.34 -8.84 -13.40
C GLY A 119 -24.68 -8.42 -14.84
N GLY A 120 -23.80 -7.66 -15.50
CA GLY A 120 -24.01 -7.12 -16.84
C GLY A 120 -24.69 -5.74 -16.90
N SER A 121 -25.27 -5.25 -15.80
CA SER A 121 -25.75 -3.86 -15.69
C SER A 121 -24.62 -2.94 -15.25
N TYR A 122 -24.61 -1.69 -15.71
CA TYR A 122 -23.57 -0.73 -15.34
C TYR A 122 -23.97 0.73 -15.50
N ILE A 123 -23.24 1.59 -14.79
CA ILE A 123 -23.13 3.02 -15.00
C ILE A 123 -21.70 3.31 -15.45
N ARG A 124 -21.57 3.93 -16.62
CA ARG A 124 -20.29 4.35 -17.20
C ARG A 124 -20.27 5.87 -17.31
N ILE A 125 -19.21 6.48 -16.81
CA ILE A 125 -19.03 7.94 -16.83
C ILE A 125 -17.73 8.24 -17.58
N THR A 126 -17.84 9.02 -18.65
CA THR A 126 -16.72 9.57 -19.41
C THR A 126 -16.79 11.10 -19.41
N GLY A 127 -15.78 11.76 -19.99
CA GLY A 127 -15.80 13.22 -20.14
C GLY A 127 -16.96 13.77 -20.98
N GLU A 128 -17.59 12.95 -21.81
CA GLU A 128 -18.62 13.38 -22.77
C GLU A 128 -20.02 12.82 -22.47
N ARG A 129 -20.12 11.75 -21.67
CA ARG A 129 -21.37 11.02 -21.49
C ARG A 129 -21.45 10.27 -20.16
N ILE A 130 -22.66 10.17 -19.64
CA ILE A 130 -23.06 9.18 -18.63
C ILE A 130 -23.98 8.17 -19.32
N GLU A 131 -23.62 6.89 -19.28
CA GLU A 131 -24.39 5.76 -19.83
C GLU A 131 -24.91 4.90 -18.68
N ASN A 132 -26.23 4.71 -18.61
CA ASN A 132 -26.88 3.82 -17.66
C ASN A 132 -27.51 2.66 -18.43
N VAL A 133 -26.99 1.44 -18.26
CA VAL A 133 -27.30 0.29 -19.12
C VAL A 133 -27.71 -0.91 -18.27
N THR A 134 -28.84 -1.52 -18.64
CA THR A 134 -29.37 -2.76 -18.04
C THR A 134 -30.20 -3.52 -19.06
N LEU A 135 -30.36 -4.84 -18.86
CA LEU A 135 -31.31 -5.67 -19.61
C LEU A 135 -32.71 -5.69 -18.99
N GLY A 136 -32.84 -5.23 -17.73
CA GLY A 136 -34.10 -5.15 -17.00
C GLY A 136 -34.62 -3.73 -16.90
N ASP A 137 -35.40 -3.46 -15.85
CA ASP A 137 -35.99 -2.14 -15.61
C ASP A 137 -35.01 -1.21 -14.89
N ILE A 138 -35.09 0.10 -15.19
CA ILE A 138 -34.51 1.16 -14.38
C ILE A 138 -35.65 1.75 -13.52
N ALA A 139 -35.61 1.51 -12.21
CA ALA A 139 -36.61 2.03 -11.28
C ALA A 139 -36.12 3.29 -10.56
N GLU A 140 -36.59 4.46 -11.00
CA GLU A 140 -36.29 5.74 -10.38
C GLU A 140 -37.41 6.17 -9.43
N LYS A 141 -37.08 6.38 -8.14
CA LYS A 141 -38.02 6.85 -7.12
C LYS A 141 -37.55 8.20 -6.60
N CYS A 142 -38.19 9.29 -7.04
CA CYS A 142 -37.80 10.65 -6.68
C CYS A 142 -39.03 11.55 -6.43
N ALA A 143 -38.83 12.64 -5.70
CA ALA A 143 -39.84 13.68 -5.50
C ALA A 143 -39.96 14.62 -6.72
N SER A 144 -38.87 14.81 -7.47
CA SER A 144 -38.81 15.61 -8.70
C SER A 144 -37.67 15.13 -9.59
N TRP A 145 -37.81 15.30 -10.91
CA TRP A 145 -36.78 15.03 -11.91
C TRP A 145 -36.80 16.11 -13.00
N ASP A 146 -35.74 16.90 -13.08
CA ASP A 146 -35.61 18.02 -14.01
C ASP A 146 -34.37 17.86 -14.89
N LYS A 147 -34.54 18.14 -16.18
CA LYS A 147 -33.42 18.17 -17.14
C LYS A 147 -33.06 19.62 -17.47
N HIS A 148 -32.13 20.18 -16.73
CA HIS A 148 -31.58 21.51 -17.02
C HIS A 148 -30.63 21.50 -18.22
N ALA A 149 -30.29 22.70 -18.70
CA ALA A 149 -29.22 22.86 -19.69
C ALA A 149 -27.89 22.27 -19.17
N PRO A 150 -26.97 21.84 -20.06
CA PRO A 150 -25.71 21.23 -19.65
C PRO A 150 -24.93 22.12 -18.68
N GLY A 151 -24.52 21.55 -17.55
CA GLY A 151 -23.69 22.22 -16.54
C GLY A 151 -22.63 21.29 -16.01
N ALA A 152 -21.46 21.27 -16.64
CA ALA A 152 -20.32 20.48 -16.16
C ALA A 152 -19.38 21.36 -15.33
N LYS A 153 -19.04 20.93 -14.11
CA LYS A 153 -17.88 21.46 -13.37
C LYS A 153 -16.72 20.50 -13.60
N LEU A 154 -15.63 21.00 -14.15
CA LEU A 154 -14.37 20.26 -14.25
C LEU A 154 -13.86 20.00 -12.83
N ILE A 155 -13.81 18.74 -12.40
CA ILE A 155 -13.05 18.34 -11.23
C ILE A 155 -11.63 18.10 -11.73
N PRO A 156 -10.63 18.88 -11.28
CA PRO A 156 -9.26 18.68 -11.73
C PRO A 156 -8.81 17.26 -11.36
N PRO A 157 -8.15 16.53 -12.27
CA PRO A 157 -7.67 15.19 -11.98
C PRO A 157 -6.70 15.22 -10.80
N GLN A 158 -6.80 14.21 -9.93
CA GLN A 158 -5.86 14.08 -8.83
C GLN A 158 -4.47 13.81 -9.41
N GLN A 159 -3.56 14.78 -9.28
CA GLN A 159 -2.17 14.61 -9.68
C GLN A 159 -1.47 13.75 -8.65
N LEU A 160 -1.04 12.56 -9.05
CA LEU A 160 -0.10 11.78 -8.26
C LEU A 160 1.26 12.49 -8.31
N PRO A 161 1.93 12.68 -7.16
CA PRO A 161 3.32 13.13 -7.18
C PRO A 161 4.12 12.14 -8.05
N ARG A 162 4.94 12.66 -8.97
CA ARG A 162 5.89 11.82 -9.70
C ARG A 162 7.09 11.59 -8.77
N THR A 163 7.29 10.36 -8.27
CA THR A 163 8.36 10.11 -7.29
C THR A 163 9.77 10.35 -7.83
N ALA A 164 10.58 10.73 -6.84
CA ALA A 164 12.03 10.93 -6.82
C ALA A 164 12.87 9.90 -7.59
N CYS A 165 14.05 10.35 -8.01
CA CYS A 165 14.99 9.61 -8.83
C CYS A 165 15.32 8.23 -8.22
N LYS A 166 15.25 7.15 -9.02
CA LYS A 166 15.65 5.79 -8.63
C LYS A 166 17.05 5.74 -8.02
N SER A 167 17.98 6.56 -8.52
CA SER A 167 19.34 6.66 -7.95
C SER A 167 19.32 7.26 -6.54
N CYS A 168 18.48 8.26 -6.27
CA CYS A 168 18.37 8.87 -4.93
C CYS A 168 17.95 7.86 -3.86
N LEU A 169 17.04 6.93 -4.17
CA LEU A 169 16.62 5.88 -3.23
C LEU A 169 17.75 4.87 -2.97
N ILE A 170 18.44 4.43 -4.03
CA ILE A 170 19.54 3.46 -3.94
C ILE A 170 20.73 4.06 -3.20
N ASP A 171 21.09 5.31 -3.49
CA ASP A 171 22.21 6.00 -2.85
C ASP A 171 21.92 6.31 -1.37
N ALA A 172 20.67 6.59 -1.01
CA ALA A 172 20.23 6.77 0.37
C ALA A 172 20.24 5.46 1.17
N MET A 173 19.82 4.34 0.56
CA MET A 173 19.91 3.01 1.20
C MET A 173 21.36 2.58 1.41
N ARG A 174 22.29 2.98 0.53
CA ARG A 174 23.73 2.71 0.68
C ARG A 174 24.41 3.62 1.70
N SER A 175 23.95 4.86 1.87
CA SER A 175 24.56 5.83 2.78
C SER A 175 23.99 5.80 4.21
N GLY A 176 22.95 5.01 4.48
CA GLY A 176 22.32 4.91 5.80
C GLY A 176 21.56 6.18 6.24
N GLN A 177 21.36 7.15 5.34
CA GLN A 177 20.65 8.40 5.62
C GLN A 177 19.17 8.30 5.23
N PHE A 178 18.34 7.78 6.13
CA PHE A 178 16.88 7.70 5.96
C PHE A 178 16.12 9.01 6.32
N GLY A 179 16.81 10.14 6.47
CA GLY A 179 16.25 11.36 7.06
C GLY A 179 15.65 12.41 6.10
N ILE A 180 15.80 12.26 4.79
CA ILE A 180 15.31 13.20 3.77
C ILE A 180 14.49 12.35 2.78
N TYR A 181 13.62 12.92 1.95
CA TYR A 181 12.96 12.28 0.79
C TYR A 181 11.51 11.82 0.89
N ILE A 182 10.79 12.11 1.98
CA ILE A 182 9.34 12.29 1.86
C ILE A 182 9.00 13.71 2.30
N LYS A 183 9.05 14.64 1.34
CA LYS A 183 8.41 15.95 1.43
C LYS A 183 7.54 16.12 0.21
#